data_AF-A0A354EZG2-F1
#
_entry.id   AF-A0A354EZG2-F1
#
_cell.length_a   1.000
_cell.length_b   1.000
_cell.length_c   1.000
_cell.angle_alpha   90.00
_cell.angle_beta   90.00
_cell.angle_gamma   90.00
#
_symmetry.space_group_name_H-M   'P 1'
#
loop_
_entity.id
_entity.type
_entity.pdbx_description
1 polymer ?
#
loop_
_entity_poly.entity_id
_entity_poly.type
_entity_poly.pdbx_seq_one_letter_code
_entity_poly.pdbx_strand_id
1 'polypeptide(L)'
;MARLKQFYKDNIVDMMMKKFGYTSVMQVPKIQKITLNMGVGEAVGDKKVMNFAVDDMTRISGQKPVVTLAKKSLAGFKIREGWPIGCKVTLRSARMYEFLDRL
;
A
#
# COMPACT_ATOMS: atom_id res chain seq x y z
N MET A 1 -11.95 -13.15 10.82
CA MET A 1 -10.94 -13.57 9.81
C MET A 1 -11.32 -12.93 8.48
N ALA A 2 -10.37 -12.32 7.77
CA ALA A 2 -10.67 -11.69 6.48
C ALA A 2 -11.12 -12.74 5.44
N ARG A 3 -12.33 -12.56 4.86
CA ARG A 3 -12.97 -13.48 3.91
C ARG A 3 -12.04 -13.90 2.78
N LEU A 4 -11.33 -12.95 2.18
CA LEU A 4 -10.35 -13.18 1.11
C LEU A 4 -9.19 -14.09 1.53
N LYS A 5 -8.75 -14.04 2.79
CA LYS A 5 -7.67 -14.90 3.28
C LYS A 5 -8.12 -16.36 3.36
N GLN A 6 -9.37 -16.59 3.74
CA GLN A 6 -9.97 -17.92 3.78
C GLN A 6 -10.20 -18.46 2.37
N PHE A 7 -10.78 -17.64 1.49
CA PHE A 7 -10.95 -17.96 0.08
C PHE A 7 -9.62 -18.32 -0.62
N TYR A 8 -8.55 -17.58 -0.33
CA TYR A 8 -7.22 -17.88 -0.84
C TYR A 8 -6.74 -19.28 -0.43
N LYS A 9 -6.85 -19.62 0.86
CA LYS A 9 -6.40 -20.92 1.37
C LYS A 9 -7.22 -22.09 0.85
N ASP A 10 -8.54 -21.94 0.82
CA ASP A 10 -9.44 -23.07 0.59
C ASP A 10 -9.71 -23.32 -0.90
N ASN A 11 -9.65 -22.28 -1.74
CA ASN A 11 -10.02 -22.40 -3.16
C ASN A 11 -8.84 -22.09 -4.09
N ILE A 12 -8.14 -20.98 -3.86
CA ILE A 12 -7.11 -20.50 -4.80
C ILE A 12 -5.87 -21.41 -4.79
N VAL A 13 -5.45 -21.89 -3.61
CA VAL A 13 -4.29 -22.79 -3.47
C VAL A 13 -4.47 -24.06 -4.31
N ASP A 14 -5.61 -24.73 -4.15
CA ASP A 14 -5.90 -25.98 -4.87
C ASP A 14 -6.04 -25.75 -6.38
N MET A 15 -6.70 -24.67 -6.79
CA MET A 15 -6.81 -24.31 -8.22
C MET A 15 -5.43 -24.01 -8.83
N MET A 16 -4.56 -23.30 -8.13
CA MET A 16 -3.20 -22.98 -8.59
C MET A 16 -2.33 -24.23 -8.69
N MET A 17 -2.37 -25.12 -7.70
CA MET A 17 -1.62 -26.38 -7.75
C MET A 17 -2.07 -27.26 -8.92
N LYS A 18 -3.38 -27.39 -9.15
CA LYS A 18 -3.92 -28.16 -10.28
C LYS A 18 -3.57 -27.55 -11.63
N LYS A 19 -3.64 -26.21 -11.76
CA LYS A 19 -3.40 -25.51 -13.03
C LYS A 19 -1.92 -25.49 -13.42
N PHE A 20 -1.01 -25.30 -12.45
CA PHE A 20 0.41 -25.09 -12.71
C PHE A 20 1.30 -26.27 -12.32
N GLY A 21 0.73 -27.34 -11.74
CA GLY A 21 1.47 -28.57 -11.42
C GLY A 21 2.55 -28.39 -10.35
N TYR A 22 2.34 -27.46 -9.40
CA TYR A 22 3.30 -27.21 -8.33
C TYR A 22 3.53 -28.45 -7.48
N THR A 23 4.79 -28.74 -7.14
CA THR A 23 5.17 -29.90 -6.33
C THR A 23 5.03 -29.65 -4.83
N SER A 24 4.93 -28.38 -4.43
CA SER A 24 4.79 -27.98 -3.02
C SER A 24 3.79 -26.85 -2.87
N VAL A 25 2.94 -26.94 -1.85
CA VAL A 25 1.97 -25.91 -1.46
C VAL A 25 2.62 -24.54 -1.24
N MET A 26 3.89 -24.53 -0.80
CA MET A 26 4.63 -23.29 -0.53
C MET A 26 5.07 -22.55 -1.81
N GLN A 27 4.97 -23.18 -2.99
CA GLN A 27 5.25 -22.55 -4.27
C GLN A 27 4.08 -21.67 -4.75
N VAL A 28 2.89 -21.84 -4.18
CA VAL A 28 1.71 -21.07 -4.60
C VAL A 28 1.95 -19.57 -4.33
N PRO A 29 1.76 -18.69 -5.33
CA PRO A 29 1.93 -17.26 -5.16
C PRO A 29 1.02 -16.71 -4.05
N LYS A 30 1.59 -15.86 -3.19
CA LYS A 30 0.86 -15.18 -2.10
C LYS A 30 1.02 -13.67 -2.20
N ILE A 31 -0.01 -12.94 -1.80
CA ILE A 31 0.07 -11.49 -1.69
C ILE A 31 0.93 -11.15 -0.46
N GLN A 32 2.07 -10.50 -0.67
CA GLN A 32 3.01 -10.20 0.41
C GLN A 32 2.68 -8.89 1.13
N LYS A 33 2.36 -7.84 0.37
CA LYS A 33 2.03 -6.50 0.87
C LYS A 33 1.25 -5.72 -0.18
N ILE A 34 0.42 -4.79 0.27
CA ILE A 34 -0.17 -3.73 -0.56
C ILE A 34 0.41 -2.41 -0.07
N THR A 35 0.94 -1.61 -0.99
CA THR A 35 1.47 -0.27 -0.66
C THR A 35 0.64 0.78 -1.37
N LEU A 36 0.01 1.65 -0.60
CA LEU A 36 -0.69 2.82 -1.11
C LEU A 36 0.26 4.00 -1.01
N ASN A 37 0.37 4.77 -2.08
CA ASN A 37 1.26 5.92 -2.16
C ASN A 37 0.52 7.06 -2.82
N MET A 38 0.54 8.22 -2.20
CA MET A 38 -0.03 9.45 -2.73
C MET A 38 1.09 10.47 -2.84
N GLY A 39 1.36 10.91 -4.07
CA GLY A 39 2.25 12.04 -4.33
C GLY A 39 1.45 13.32 -4.22
N VAL A 40 1.83 14.20 -3.29
CA VAL A 40 1.15 15.47 -3.04
C VAL A 40 2.13 16.58 -3.37
N GLY A 41 2.38 16.78 -4.67
CA GLY A 41 3.35 17.77 -5.15
C GLY A 41 3.02 19.21 -4.75
N GLU A 42 1.73 19.50 -4.55
CA GLU A 42 1.23 20.81 -4.09
C GLU A 42 1.54 21.08 -2.60
N ALA A 43 1.89 20.06 -1.82
CA ALA A 43 2.27 20.22 -0.41
C ALA A 43 3.56 21.03 -0.21
N VAL A 44 4.33 21.23 -1.29
CA VAL A 44 5.51 22.11 -1.36
C VAL A 44 5.11 23.56 -1.07
N GLY A 45 3.92 23.99 -1.49
CA GLY A 45 3.38 25.34 -1.27
C GLY A 45 2.55 25.46 0.01
N ASP A 46 1.75 24.45 0.35
CA ASP A 46 0.91 24.45 1.55
C ASP A 46 1.04 23.15 2.37
N LYS A 47 1.62 23.29 3.56
CA LYS A 47 1.78 22.17 4.51
C LYS A 47 0.45 21.60 5.00
N LYS A 48 -0.66 22.35 4.95
CA LYS A 48 -1.98 21.86 5.35
C LYS A 48 -2.50 20.78 4.42
N VAL A 49 -2.23 20.88 3.12
CA VAL A 49 -2.62 19.87 2.12
C VAL A 49 -2.00 18.51 2.45
N MET A 50 -0.76 18.49 2.97
CA MET A 50 -0.15 17.25 3.44
C MET A 50 -0.91 16.64 4.63
N ASN A 51 -1.39 17.47 5.57
CA ASN A 51 -2.15 16.98 6.72
C ASN A 51 -3.50 16.39 6.29
N PHE A 52 -4.19 17.02 5.33
CA PHE A 52 -5.43 16.48 4.77
C PHE A 52 -5.20 15.14 4.07
N ALA A 53 -4.16 15.04 3.22
CA ALA A 53 -3.80 13.79 2.55
C ALA A 53 -3.46 12.66 3.54
N VAL A 54 -2.77 12.99 4.64
CA VAL A 54 -2.48 12.04 5.71
C VAL A 54 -3.76 11.57 6.40
N ASP A 55 -4.70 12.48 6.67
CA ASP A 55 -5.97 12.13 7.34
C ASP A 55 -6.85 11.26 6.44
N ASP A 56 -6.99 11.61 5.17
CA ASP A 56 -7.75 10.84 4.18
C ASP A 56 -7.17 9.44 4.00
N MET A 57 -5.85 9.32 3.85
CA MET A 57 -5.20 8.02 3.74
C MET A 57 -5.30 7.20 5.04
N THR A 58 -5.33 7.86 6.20
CA THR A 58 -5.58 7.19 7.49
C THR A 58 -6.99 6.61 7.53
N ARG A 59 -8.00 7.38 7.08
CA ARG A 59 -9.41 6.93 7.03
C ARG A 59 -9.60 5.77 6.06
N ILE A 60 -8.97 5.85 4.87
CA ILE A 60 -9.06 4.80 3.84
C ILE A 60 -8.37 3.51 4.30
N SER A 61 -7.13 3.61 4.78
CA SER A 61 -6.30 2.44 5.08
C SER A 61 -6.44 1.90 6.50
N GLY A 62 -7.08 2.65 7.41
CA GLY A 62 -7.16 2.33 8.84
C GLY A 62 -5.80 2.35 9.54
N GLN A 63 -4.79 2.96 8.93
CA GLN A 63 -3.42 3.02 9.44
C GLN A 63 -2.81 4.38 9.12
N LYS A 64 -2.17 5.00 10.12
CA LYS A 64 -1.47 6.27 9.94
C LYS A 64 -0.36 6.12 8.88
N PRO A 65 -0.39 6.88 7.78
CA PRO A 65 0.61 6.80 6.74
C PRO A 65 1.91 7.49 7.15
N VAL A 66 3.01 7.09 6.49
CA VAL A 66 4.34 7.67 6.64
C VAL A 66 4.54 8.75 5.58
N VAL A 67 4.92 9.95 6.01
CA VAL A 67 5.27 11.04 5.11
C VAL A 67 6.59 10.72 4.40
N THR A 68 6.60 10.82 3.07
CA THR A 68 7.78 10.59 2.23
C THR A 68 8.49 11.90 1.96
N LEU A 69 9.81 11.90 2.20
CA LEU A 69 10.67 13.05 1.97
C LEU A 69 11.39 12.92 0.64
N ALA A 70 11.66 14.07 0.01
CA ALA A 70 12.47 14.14 -1.21
C ALA A 70 13.92 13.74 -0.92
N LYS A 71 14.46 12.78 -1.66
CA LYS A 71 15.85 12.30 -1.52
C LYS A 71 16.89 13.23 -2.16
N LYS A 72 16.49 14.02 -3.14
CA LYS A 72 17.36 14.91 -3.92
C LYS A 72 16.61 16.19 -4.21
N SER A 73 17.36 17.29 -4.31
CA SER A 73 16.82 18.56 -4.79
C SER A 73 16.65 18.52 -6.32
N LEU A 74 15.50 19.01 -6.81
CA LEU A 74 15.14 19.04 -8.23
C LEU A 74 14.52 20.40 -8.55
N ALA A 75 15.29 21.26 -9.22
CA ALA A 75 14.88 22.63 -9.54
C ALA A 75 13.63 22.69 -10.46
N GLY A 76 13.49 21.73 -11.39
CA GLY A 76 12.33 21.68 -12.30
C GLY A 76 10.99 21.51 -11.58
N PHE A 77 10.98 20.83 -10.43
CA PHE A 77 9.80 20.68 -9.58
C PHE A 77 9.79 21.65 -8.38
N LYS A 78 10.79 22.53 -8.27
CA LYS A 78 11.01 23.43 -7.13
C LYS A 78 11.08 22.69 -5.78
N ILE A 79 11.57 21.45 -5.78
CA ILE A 79 11.68 20.60 -4.58
C ILE A 79 13.11 20.65 -4.04
N ARG A 80 13.26 20.78 -2.73
CA ARG A 80 14.54 20.63 -2.02
C ARG A 80 14.61 19.29 -1.30
N GLU A 81 15.81 18.78 -1.11
CA GLU A 81 16.07 17.59 -0.31
C GLU A 81 15.49 17.74 1.10
N GLY A 82 14.88 16.66 1.60
CA GLY A 82 14.23 16.64 2.92
C GLY A 82 12.82 17.24 2.95
N TRP A 83 12.29 17.76 1.84
CA TRP A 83 10.91 18.28 1.83
C TRP A 83 9.87 17.16 1.81
N PRO A 84 8.77 17.29 2.57
CA PRO A 84 7.65 16.35 2.53
C PRO A 84 6.87 16.51 1.22
N ILE A 85 6.84 15.45 0.41
CA ILE A 85 6.26 15.48 -0.95
C ILE A 85 5.13 14.46 -1.15
N GLY A 86 4.91 13.58 -0.18
CA GLY A 86 3.81 12.64 -0.24
C GLY A 86 3.63 11.86 1.05
N CYS A 87 2.70 10.91 1.01
CA CYS A 87 2.47 9.98 2.08
C CYS A 87 2.27 8.57 1.52
N LYS A 88 2.72 7.57 2.27
CA LYS A 88 2.56 6.16 1.89
C LYS A 88 2.17 5.32 3.10
N VAL A 89 1.42 4.27 2.85
CA VAL A 89 1.12 3.23 3.85
C VAL A 89 1.40 1.86 3.26
N THR A 90 1.98 0.97 4.06
CA THR A 90 2.23 -0.42 3.66
C THR A 90 1.37 -1.33 4.54
N LEU A 91 0.36 -1.92 3.93
CA LEU A 91 -0.55 -2.87 4.55
C LEU A 91 -0.01 -4.29 4.38
N ARG A 92 -0.04 -5.06 5.47
CA ARG A 92 0.40 -6.47 5.52
C ARG A 92 -0.61 -7.32 6.27
N SER A 93 -0.54 -8.62 6.08
CA SER A 93 -1.35 -9.61 6.81
C SER A 93 -2.85 -9.29 6.77
N ALA A 94 -3.53 -9.21 7.92
CA ALA A 94 -4.98 -9.05 7.97
C ALA A 94 -5.46 -7.73 7.34
N ARG A 95 -4.83 -6.60 7.68
CA ARG A 95 -5.19 -5.27 7.15
C ARG A 95 -5.10 -5.18 5.63
N MET A 96 -4.17 -5.92 5.04
CA MET A 96 -4.02 -6.00 3.60
C MET A 96 -5.22 -6.70 2.94
N TYR A 97 -5.63 -7.85 3.49
CA TYR A 97 -6.80 -8.57 2.97
C TYR A 97 -8.10 -7.82 3.22
N GLU A 98 -8.24 -7.13 4.35
CA GLU A 98 -9.41 -6.29 4.64
C GLU A 98 -9.47 -5.08 3.71
N PHE A 99 -8.34 -4.44 3.42
CA PHE A 99 -8.29 -3.36 2.44
C PHE A 99 -8.63 -3.84 1.03
N LEU A 100 -8.12 -5.02 0.63
CA LEU A 100 -8.43 -5.63 -0.66
C LEU A 100 -9.92 -6.00 -0.80
N ASP A 101 -10.59 -6.33 0.29
CA ASP A 101 -12.03 -6.65 0.30
C ASP A 101 -12.93 -5.42 0.17
N ARG A 102 -12.40 -4.24 0.56
CA ARG A 102 -13.12 -2.96 0.54
C ARG A 102 -12.89 -2.15 -0.74
N LEU A 103 -11.98 -2.61 -1.59
CA LEU A 103 -11.59 -1.96 -2.84
C LEU A 103 -12.56 -2.37 -3.95
#